data_AF-X0XUM6-F1
#
_entry.id   AF-X0XUM6-F1
#
_cell.length_a   1.000
_cell.length_b   1.000
_cell.length_c   1.000
_cell.angle_alpha   90.00
_cell.angle_beta   90.00
_cell.angle_gamma   90.00
#
_symmetry.space_group_name_H-M   'P 1'
#
loop_
_entity.id
_entity.type
_entity.pdbx_description
1 polymer ?
#
loop_
_entity_poly.entity_id
_entity_poly.type
_entity_poly.pdbx_seq_one_letter_code
_entity_poly.pdbx_strand_id
1 'polypeptide(L)'
;DGSAASLLSYLIRRLADRRFLLLVTVRDPSEPSEACRKLLRDRSTDQQATTLSLGPLSLEAVRMLIESLEVTAATDLPERIHGLSGGNPFLALELLRDAGPLTTPEAE
;
A
#
# COMPACT_ATOMS: atom_id res chain seq x y z
N ASP A 1 -8.29 1.16 -16.31
CA ASP A 1 -8.50 1.48 -17.74
C ASP A 1 -7.98 0.33 -18.60
N GLY A 2 -8.77 -0.13 -19.58
CA GLY A 2 -8.39 -1.21 -20.50
C GLY A 2 -7.34 -0.81 -21.54
N SER A 3 -7.30 0.48 -21.92
CA SER A 3 -6.32 1.00 -22.88
C SER A 3 -4.91 1.00 -22.29
N ALA A 4 -4.77 1.48 -21.06
CA ALA A 4 -3.51 1.44 -20.32
C ALA A 4 -2.98 0.01 -20.11
N ALA A 5 -3.84 -0.95 -19.77
CA ALA A 5 -3.45 -2.35 -19.59
C ALA A 5 -2.99 -3.03 -20.89
N SER A 6 -3.60 -2.67 -22.02
CA SER A 6 -3.20 -3.15 -23.34
C SER A 6 -1.83 -2.62 -23.75
N LEU A 7 -1.58 -1.32 -23.50
CA LEU A 7 -0.27 -0.70 -23.73
C LEU A 7 0.82 -1.33 -22.85
N LEU A 8 0.54 -1.53 -21.56
CA LEU A 8 1.48 -2.20 -20.64
C LEU A 8 1.80 -3.62 -21.11
N SER A 9 0.79 -4.38 -21.55
CA SER A 9 1.01 -5.73 -22.10
C SER A 9 1.92 -5.72 -23.33
N TYR A 10 1.77 -4.71 -24.19
CA TYR A 10 2.65 -4.52 -25.34
C TYR A 10 4.09 -4.19 -24.93
N LEU A 11 4.27 -3.24 -24.01
CA LEU A 11 5.59 -2.80 -23.54
C LEU A 11 6.35 -3.94 -22.84
N ILE A 12 5.68 -4.70 -21.96
CA ILE A 12 6.28 -5.83 -21.24
C ILE A 12 6.82 -6.88 -22.23
N ARG A 13 6.06 -7.22 -23.28
CA ARG A 13 6.52 -8.16 -24.32
C ARG A 13 7.75 -7.66 -25.06
N ARG A 14 7.79 -6.36 -25.37
CA ARG A 14 8.90 -5.73 -26.11
C ARG A 14 10.16 -5.57 -25.26
N LEU A 15 10.00 -5.48 -23.95
CA LEU A 15 11.09 -5.35 -23.00
C LEU A 15 11.58 -6.70 -22.46
N ALA A 16 11.02 -7.83 -22.90
CA ALA A 16 11.29 -9.16 -22.35
C ALA A 16 12.79 -9.53 -22.31
N ASP A 17 13.58 -9.05 -23.27
CA ASP A 17 15.05 -9.29 -23.32
C ASP A 17 15.87 -8.29 -22.50
N ARG A 18 15.22 -7.42 -21.73
CA ARG A 18 15.84 -6.39 -20.88
C ARG A 18 15.57 -6.71 -19.41
N ARG A 19 16.48 -6.30 -18.53
CA ARG A 19 16.28 -6.38 -17.08
C ARG A 19 15.45 -5.18 -16.63
N PHE A 20 14.20 -5.41 -16.25
CA PHE A 20 13.32 -4.40 -15.67
C PHE A 20 12.42 -5.05 -14.62
N LEU A 21 11.99 -4.26 -13.64
CA LEU A 21 10.98 -4.64 -12.65
C LEU A 21 9.76 -3.74 -12.84
N LEU A 22 8.57 -4.34 -12.91
CA LEU A 22 7.30 -3.61 -12.98
C LEU A 22 6.52 -3.84 -11.68
N LEU A 23 6.34 -2.77 -10.90
CA LEU A 23 5.48 -2.76 -9.72
C LEU A 23 4.14 -2.14 -10.08
N VAL A 24 3.05 -2.86 -9.82
CA VAL A 24 1.68 -2.41 -10.11
C VAL A 24 0.82 -2.58 -8.87
N THR A 25 -0.01 -1.58 -8.59
CA THR A 25 -1.05 -1.63 -7.57
C THR A 25 -2.41 -1.72 -8.23
N VAL A 26 -3.26 -2.64 -7.78
CA VAL A 26 -4.63 -2.80 -8.27
C VAL A 26 -5.57 -2.64 -7.10
N ARG A 27 -6.57 -1.75 -7.24
CA ARG A 27 -7.66 -1.62 -6.28
C ARG A 27 -8.67 -2.73 -6.57
N ASP A 28 -8.95 -3.56 -5.56
CA ASP A 28 -9.85 -4.71 -5.51
C ASP A 28 -10.16 -5.44 -6.85
N PRO A 29 -9.65 -6.68 -7.04
CA PRO A 29 -9.79 -7.44 -8.28
C PRO A 29 -11.15 -8.12 -8.48
N SER A 30 -12.21 -7.71 -7.78
CA SER A 30 -13.56 -8.23 -8.06
C SER A 30 -14.01 -7.93 -9.50
N GLU A 31 -13.64 -6.76 -10.06
CA GLU A 31 -13.96 -6.40 -11.46
C GLU A 31 -12.82 -5.71 -12.27
N PRO A 32 -11.63 -6.31 -12.39
CA PRO A 32 -10.61 -5.81 -13.29
C PRO A 32 -11.11 -5.93 -14.73
N SER A 33 -10.75 -4.95 -15.56
CA SER A 33 -10.99 -5.04 -17.00
C SER A 33 -10.37 -6.33 -17.56
N GLU A 34 -10.93 -6.86 -18.64
CA GLU A 34 -10.42 -8.06 -19.31
C GLU A 34 -8.93 -7.93 -19.66
N ALA A 35 -8.50 -6.74 -20.09
CA ALA A 35 -7.10 -6.43 -20.36
C ALA A 35 -6.21 -6.51 -19.10
N CYS A 36 -6.68 -6.03 -17.95
CA CYS A 36 -5.96 -6.19 -16.68
C CYS A 36 -5.87 -7.66 -16.25
N ARG A 37 -6.96 -8.43 -16.38
CA ARG A 37 -6.95 -9.88 -16.07
C ARG A 37 -5.94 -10.64 -16.91
N LYS A 38 -5.87 -10.32 -18.21
CA LYS A 38 -4.93 -10.94 -19.14
C LYS A 38 -3.47 -10.61 -18.78
N LEU A 39 -3.17 -9.33 -18.53
CA LEU A 39 -1.83 -8.89 -18.13
C LEU A 39 -1.35 -9.59 -16.85
N LEU A 40 -2.22 -9.75 -15.85
CA LEU A 40 -1.88 -10.42 -14.58
C LEU A 40 -1.77 -11.95 -14.73
N ARG A 41 -2.66 -12.57 -15.51
CA ARG A 41 -2.70 -14.03 -15.68
C ARG A 41 -1.55 -14.56 -16.52
N ASP A 42 -1.23 -13.89 -17.64
CA ASP A 42 -0.17 -14.30 -18.56
C ASP A 42 1.19 -14.41 -17.83
N ARG A 43 1.40 -13.64 -16.75
CA ARG A 43 2.66 -13.61 -16.01
C ARG A 43 2.68 -14.45 -14.74
N SER A 44 1.51 -14.73 -14.17
CA SER A 44 1.38 -15.71 -13.08
C SER A 44 1.72 -17.13 -13.58
N THR A 45 1.27 -17.49 -14.78
CA THR A 45 1.56 -18.80 -15.40
C THR A 45 3.05 -19.00 -15.72
N ASP A 46 3.75 -17.94 -16.11
CA ASP A 46 5.18 -17.96 -16.45
C ASP A 46 6.12 -17.85 -15.21
N GLN A 47 5.58 -17.82 -13.98
CA GLN A 47 6.34 -17.56 -12.73
C GLN A 47 7.16 -16.26 -12.72
N GLN A 48 6.88 -15.34 -13.65
CA GLN A 48 7.58 -14.05 -13.76
C GLN A 48 6.87 -12.93 -12.98
N ALA A 49 5.83 -13.27 -12.21
CA ALA A 49 5.10 -12.32 -11.37
C ALA A 49 4.93 -12.85 -9.95
N THR A 50 5.12 -11.94 -8.98
CA THR A 50 4.81 -12.18 -7.57
C THR A 50 3.67 -11.25 -7.17
N THR A 51 2.60 -11.83 -6.63
CA THR A 51 1.47 -11.05 -6.09
C THR A 51 1.64 -10.90 -4.59
N LEU A 52 1.61 -9.66 -4.12
CA LEU A 52 1.61 -9.33 -2.69
C LEU A 52 0.22 -8.85 -2.30
N SER A 53 -0.44 -9.60 -1.41
CA SER A 53 -1.70 -9.20 -0.82
C SER A 53 -1.43 -8.17 0.28
N LEU A 54 -1.98 -6.97 0.11
CA LEU A 54 -1.91 -5.92 1.13
C LEU A 54 -3.05 -6.11 2.14
N GLY A 55 -2.70 -6.50 3.36
CA GLY A 55 -3.64 -6.55 4.48
C GLY A 55 -3.74 -5.21 5.21
N PRO A 56 -4.63 -5.10 6.21
CA PRO A 56 -4.61 -3.99 7.16
C PRO A 56 -3.25 -3.93 7.88
N LEU A 57 -2.86 -2.73 8.29
CA LEU A 57 -1.72 -2.51 9.18
C LEU A 57 -1.93 -3.29 10.47
N SER A 58 -0.90 -4.03 10.88
CA SER A 58 -0.85 -4.58 12.23
C SER A 58 -0.65 -3.46 13.25
N LEU A 59 -0.90 -3.76 14.52
CA LEU A 59 -0.58 -2.84 15.63
C LEU A 59 0.89 -2.39 15.58
N GLU A 60 1.80 -3.31 15.27
CA GLU A 60 3.23 -3.00 15.14
C GLU A 60 3.52 -2.05 13.96
N ALA A 61 2.84 -2.25 12.83
CA ALA A 61 2.95 -1.33 11.70
C ALA A 61 2.41 0.07 12.02
N VAL A 62 1.36 0.16 12.86
CA VAL A 62 0.85 1.44 13.36
C VAL A 62 1.85 2.10 14.31
N ARG A 63 2.53 1.35 15.18
CA ARG A 63 3.61 1.88 16.04
C ARG A 63 4.75 2.47 15.21
N MET A 64 5.26 1.70 14.26
CA MET A 64 6.31 2.16 13.34
C MET A 64 5.88 3.39 12.53
N LEU A 65 4.61 3.44 12.11
CA LEU A 65 4.06 4.60 11.41
C LEU A 65 4.11 5.85 12.30
N ILE A 66 3.68 5.74 13.56
CA ILE A 66 3.71 6.86 14.52
C ILE A 66 5.14 7.32 14.79
N GLU A 67 6.06 6.38 15.02
CA GLU A 67 7.48 6.67 15.22
C GLU A 67 8.09 7.39 14.00
N SER A 68 7.71 6.99 12.78
CA SER A 68 8.20 7.62 11.54
C SER A 68 7.74 9.07 11.34
N LEU A 69 6.72 9.51 12.08
CA LEU A 69 6.21 10.87 12.02
C LEU A 69 6.95 11.82 12.98
N GLU A 70 7.93 11.32 13.75
CA GLU A 70 8.75 12.08 14.70
C GLU A 70 7.91 12.85 15.76
N VAL A 71 6.78 12.29 16.17
CA VAL A 71 5.84 12.93 17.11
C VAL A 71 5.87 12.25 18.47
N THR A 72 5.84 13.02 19.56
CA THR A 72 5.82 12.49 20.94
C THR A 72 4.45 11.94 21.30
N ALA A 73 4.18 10.69 20.95
CA ALA A 73 2.88 10.08 21.20
C ALA A 73 2.64 9.67 22.67
N ALA A 74 1.39 9.77 23.10
CA ALA A 74 0.94 9.08 24.31
C ALA A 74 1.14 7.55 24.14
N THR A 75 1.52 6.87 25.21
CA THR A 75 1.88 5.44 25.19
C THR A 75 0.76 4.53 24.65
N ASP A 76 -0.50 4.92 24.82
CA ASP A 76 -1.70 4.19 24.39
C ASP A 76 -2.20 4.57 22.98
N LEU A 77 -1.56 5.55 22.34
CA LEU A 77 -1.99 6.05 21.03
C LEU A 77 -1.96 4.96 19.93
N PRO A 78 -0.93 4.10 19.81
CA PRO A 78 -0.91 3.07 18.79
C PRO A 78 -2.09 2.09 18.89
N GLU A 79 -2.43 1.65 20.09
CA GLU A 79 -3.56 0.75 20.35
C GLU A 79 -4.89 1.43 20.00
N ARG A 80 -5.05 2.70 20.33
CA ARG A 80 -6.26 3.49 20.00
C ARG A 80 -6.40 3.70 18.50
N ILE A 81 -5.33 4.09 17.82
CA ILE A 81 -5.34 4.31 16.37
C ILE A 81 -5.61 2.99 15.64
N HIS A 82 -4.94 1.90 16.02
CA HIS A 82 -5.17 0.58 15.42
C HIS A 82 -6.62 0.10 15.67
N GLY A 83 -7.14 0.26 16.88
CA GLY A 83 -8.51 -0.12 17.25
C GLY A 83 -9.58 0.66 16.49
N LEU A 84 -9.42 1.98 16.34
CA LEU A 84 -10.38 2.83 15.63
C LEU A 84 -10.29 2.69 14.11
N SER A 85 -9.08 2.53 13.56
CA SER A 85 -8.88 2.37 12.11
C SER A 85 -9.13 0.95 11.61
N GLY A 86 -9.14 -0.05 12.50
CA GLY A 86 -9.10 -1.46 12.12
C GLY A 86 -7.85 -1.81 11.30
N GLY A 87 -6.76 -1.07 11.48
CA GLY A 87 -5.55 -1.17 10.66
C GLY A 87 -5.67 -0.60 9.25
N ASN A 88 -6.76 0.10 8.91
CA ASN A 88 -6.87 0.77 7.61
C ASN A 88 -5.83 1.92 7.54
N PRO A 89 -4.86 1.90 6.59
CA PRO A 89 -3.81 2.92 6.54
C PRO A 89 -4.34 4.34 6.35
N PHE A 90 -5.40 4.51 5.55
CA PHE A 90 -5.99 5.83 5.32
C PHE A 90 -6.64 6.35 6.61
N LEU A 91 -7.48 5.55 7.26
CA LEU A 91 -8.12 5.96 8.52
C LEU A 91 -7.10 6.19 9.64
N ALA A 92 -6.06 5.36 9.73
CA ALA A 92 -5.00 5.54 10.73
C ALA A 92 -4.30 6.90 10.55
N LEU A 93 -3.97 7.28 9.31
CA LEU A 93 -3.36 8.58 9.00
C LEU A 93 -4.31 9.75 9.27
N GLU A 94 -5.59 9.64 8.94
CA GLU A 94 -6.58 10.69 9.23
C GLU A 94 -6.77 10.87 10.74
N LEU A 95 -6.88 9.78 11.50
CA LEU A 95 -6.97 9.84 12.97
C LEU A 95 -5.72 10.45 13.60
N LEU A 96 -4.53 10.18 13.05
CA LEU A 96 -3.28 10.79 13.50
C LEU A 96 -3.22 12.29 13.18
N ARG A 97 -3.76 12.72 12.03
CA ARG A 97 -3.86 14.15 11.67
C ARG A 97 -4.83 14.87 12.60
N ASP A 98 -5.96 14.26 12.90
CA ASP A 98 -6.99 14.82 13.79
C ASP A 98 -6.56 14.85 15.27
N ALA A 99 -5.69 13.92 15.68
CA ALA A 99 -5.14 13.88 17.04
C ALA A 99 -4.23 15.09 17.37
N GLY A 100 -3.88 15.92 16.38
CA GLY A 100 -3.06 17.12 16.55
C GLY A 100 -1.57 16.84 16.80
N PRO A 101 -0.70 17.87 16.82
CA PRO A 101 0.72 17.69 17.11
C PRO A 101 0.85 17.18 18.55
N LEU A 102 1.31 15.93 18.69
CA LEU A 102 1.61 15.36 20.00
C LEU A 102 2.89 16.06 20.47
N THR A 103 2.68 17.11 21.28
CA THR A 103 3.65 18.04 21.87
C THR A 103 5.13 17.78 21.54
N THR A 104 5.74 18.71 20.80
CA THR A 104 7.21 18.91 20.84
C THR A 104 7.63 19.07 22.30
N PRO A 105 8.73 18.44 22.75
CA PRO A 105 9.24 18.69 24.08
C PRO A 105 9.61 20.17 24.18
N GLU A 106 8.90 20.91 25.03
CA GLU A 106 9.34 22.24 25.45
C GLU A 106 10.68 22.05 26.16
N ALA A 107 11.72 22.63 25.57
CA ALA A 107 12.99 22.81 26.23
C ALA A 107 12.86 23.96 27.24
N GLU A 108 12.74 23.64 28.52
CA GLU A 108 13.16 24.48 29.66
C GLU A 108 13.68 23.61 30.81
#